data_AF-A0A849DL48-F1
#
_entry.id   AF-A0A849DL48-F1
#
_cell.length_a   1.000
_cell.length_b   1.000
_cell.length_c   1.000
_cell.angle_alpha   90.00
_cell.angle_beta   90.00
_cell.angle_gamma   90.00
#
_symmetry.space_group_name_H-M   'P 1'
#
loop_
_entity.id
_entity.type
_entity.pdbx_description
1 polymer ?
#
loop_
_entity_poly.entity_id
_entity_poly.type
_entity_poly.pdbx_seq_one_letter_code
_entity_poly.pdbx_strand_id
1 'polypeptide(L)'
;MGLAQLAGLLVGADESLRWRLIAEFLEEYRWEPADERLALLADEPDSTGDQRWDVFLAALAEHLAARDGHRAPSWAEERSLRQFWFPFNTRAARVDAIVHAPAAFRRRGVFVAPQELEVA
;
A
#
# COMPACT_ATOMS: atom_id res chain seq x y z
N MET A 1 -12.47 -5.10 6.27
CA MET A 1 -12.49 -4.50 4.92
C MET A 1 -11.35 -5.07 4.10
N GLY A 2 -11.64 -5.57 2.89
CA GLY A 2 -10.58 -6.05 1.98
C GLY A 2 -9.91 -4.92 1.20
N LEU A 3 -8.73 -5.20 0.63
CA LEU A 3 -7.96 -4.25 -0.17
C LEU A 3 -8.69 -3.80 -1.43
N ALA A 4 -9.47 -4.68 -2.06
CA ALA A 4 -10.32 -4.33 -3.21
C ALA A 4 -11.39 -3.29 -2.84
N GLN A 5 -12.01 -3.46 -1.67
CA GLN A 5 -12.96 -2.48 -1.15
C GLN A 5 -12.29 -1.16 -0.78
N LEU A 6 -11.09 -1.20 -0.19
CA LEU A 6 -10.28 -0.01 0.06
C LEU A 6 -10.03 0.77 -1.23
N ALA A 7 -9.61 0.10 -2.31
CA ALA A 7 -9.36 0.74 -3.60
C ALA A 7 -10.59 1.49 -4.14
N GLY A 8 -11.77 0.87 -4.05
CA GLY A 8 -13.03 1.51 -4.42
C GLY A 8 -13.32 2.80 -3.63
N LEU A 9 -12.97 2.82 -2.33
CA LEU A 9 -13.14 4.01 -1.48
C LEU A 9 -12.12 5.13 -1.77
N LEU A 10 -10.98 4.82 -2.38
CA LEU A 10 -10.01 5.85 -2.79
C LEU A 10 -10.49 6.65 -4.01
N VAL A 11 -11.43 6.11 -4.80
CA VAL A 11 -11.95 6.75 -6.01
C VAL A 11 -12.64 8.06 -5.65
N GLY A 12 -12.15 9.17 -6.19
CA GLY A 12 -12.69 10.51 -5.94
C GLY A 12 -12.42 11.08 -4.54
N ALA A 13 -11.77 10.33 -3.64
CA ALA A 13 -11.35 10.82 -2.34
C ALA A 13 -10.14 11.76 -2.45
N ASP A 14 -10.09 12.80 -1.61
CA ASP A 14 -8.91 13.65 -1.45
C ASP A 14 -7.76 12.92 -0.70
N GLU A 15 -6.52 13.41 -0.84
CA GLU A 15 -5.33 12.77 -0.27
C GLU A 15 -5.44 12.49 1.24
N SER A 16 -5.95 13.43 2.03
CA SER A 16 -6.13 13.25 3.48
C SER A 16 -7.07 12.10 3.82
N LEU A 17 -8.14 11.92 3.03
CA LEU A 17 -9.09 10.82 3.24
C LEU A 17 -8.48 9.49 2.79
N ARG A 18 -7.73 9.47 1.68
CA ARG A 18 -7.02 8.26 1.21
C ARG A 18 -6.08 7.73 2.28
N TRP A 19 -5.27 8.59 2.88
CA TRP A 19 -4.35 8.20 3.96
C TRP A 19 -5.09 7.67 5.19
N ARG A 20 -6.19 8.30 5.56
CA ARG A 20 -7.01 7.84 6.68
C ARG A 20 -7.60 6.45 6.45
N LEU A 21 -8.11 6.19 5.24
CA LEU A 21 -8.64 4.87 4.86
C LEU A 21 -7.55 3.80 4.84
N ILE A 22 -6.34 4.15 4.40
CA ILE A 22 -5.18 3.24 4.43
C ILE A 22 -4.77 2.90 5.87
N ALA A 23 -4.72 3.91 6.75
CA ALA A 23 -4.42 3.69 8.17
C ALA A 23 -5.46 2.77 8.82
N GLU A 24 -6.75 3.02 8.59
CA GLU A 24 -7.84 2.18 9.09
C GLU A 24 -7.73 0.72 8.60
N PHE A 25 -7.43 0.52 7.31
CA PHE A 25 -7.19 -0.81 6.77
C PHE A 25 -5.98 -1.50 7.42
N LEU A 26 -4.88 -0.77 7.66
CA LEU A 26 -3.68 -1.32 8.30
C LEU A 26 -3.90 -1.68 9.76
N GLU A 27 -4.72 -0.90 10.47
CA GLU A 27 -5.18 -1.23 11.83
C GLU A 27 -5.96 -2.53 11.82
N GLU A 28 -7.00 -2.60 11.01
CA GLU A 28 -7.86 -3.78 10.93
C GLU A 28 -7.04 -5.02 10.55
N TYR A 29 -6.21 -4.93 9.51
CA TYR A 29 -5.31 -6.02 9.09
C TYR A 29 -4.41 -6.54 10.22
N ARG A 30 -3.94 -5.64 11.11
CA ARG A 30 -3.11 -6.02 12.27
C ARG A 30 -3.89 -6.85 13.28
N TRP A 31 -5.18 -6.57 13.48
CA TRP A 31 -6.03 -7.28 14.44
C TRP A 31 -6.54 -8.61 13.90
N GLU A 32 -6.61 -8.77 12.58
CA GLU A 32 -7.07 -10.00 11.95
C GLU A 32 -6.06 -11.15 12.13
N PRO A 33 -6.53 -12.41 12.23
CA PRO A 33 -5.68 -13.57 12.33
C PRO A 33 -4.91 -13.83 11.02
N ALA A 34 -3.72 -14.43 11.13
CA ALA A 34 -2.81 -14.62 10.00
C ALA A 34 -3.44 -15.38 8.82
N ASP A 35 -4.27 -16.38 9.10
CA ASP A 35 -4.98 -17.16 8.08
C ASP A 35 -6.04 -16.35 7.30
N GLU A 36 -6.61 -15.29 7.90
CA GLU A 36 -7.64 -14.46 7.27
C GLU A 36 -7.07 -13.23 6.56
N ARG A 37 -5.90 -12.74 7.01
CA ARG A 37 -5.19 -11.60 6.41
C ARG A 37 -4.97 -11.73 4.91
N LEU A 38 -4.57 -12.92 4.45
CA LEU A 38 -4.37 -13.17 3.01
C LEU A 38 -5.67 -13.02 2.21
N ALA A 39 -6.82 -13.40 2.79
CA ALA A 39 -8.11 -13.27 2.12
C ALA A 39 -8.46 -11.79 1.88
N LEU A 40 -8.01 -10.88 2.74
CA LEU A 40 -8.17 -9.43 2.55
C LEU A 40 -7.37 -8.88 1.36
N LEU A 41 -6.32 -9.59 0.94
CA LEU A 41 -5.43 -9.20 -0.18
C LEU A 41 -5.70 -10.01 -1.46
N ALA A 42 -6.57 -11.03 -1.39
CA ALA A 42 -6.75 -11.99 -2.47
C ALA A 42 -7.44 -11.38 -3.70
N ASP A 43 -8.45 -10.54 -3.46
CA ASP A 43 -9.25 -9.93 -4.52
C ASP A 43 -8.47 -8.81 -5.23
N GLU A 44 -8.51 -8.80 -6.56
CA GLU A 44 -7.85 -7.77 -7.35
C GLU A 44 -8.68 -6.46 -7.28
N PRO A 45 -8.10 -5.36 -6.77
CA PRO A 45 -8.78 -4.08 -6.77
C PRO A 45 -9.00 -3.55 -8.20
N ASP A 46 -10.18 -2.98 -8.44
CA ASP A 46 -10.41 -2.07 -9.56
C ASP A 46 -9.46 -0.86 -9.50
N SER A 47 -9.15 -0.29 -10.66
CA SER A 47 -8.30 0.90 -10.74
C SER A 47 -8.95 2.08 -10.04
N THR A 48 -8.16 2.76 -9.21
CA THR A 48 -8.55 3.98 -8.48
C THR A 48 -8.68 5.20 -9.40
N GLY A 49 -8.32 5.06 -10.68
CA GLY A 49 -8.21 6.15 -11.65
C GLY A 49 -6.88 6.92 -11.59
N ASP A 50 -6.02 6.61 -10.61
CA ASP A 50 -4.67 7.17 -10.48
C ASP A 50 -3.65 6.04 -10.33
N GLN A 51 -2.81 5.87 -11.36
CA GLN A 51 -1.81 4.82 -11.41
C GLN A 51 -0.87 4.82 -10.19
N ARG A 52 -0.62 5.97 -9.56
CA ARG A 52 0.23 6.07 -8.37
C ARG A 52 -0.35 5.29 -7.20
N TRP A 53 -1.66 5.39 -7.02
CA TRP A 53 -2.39 4.69 -5.97
C TRP A 53 -2.57 3.22 -6.29
N ASP A 54 -2.82 2.88 -7.56
CA ASP A 54 -2.89 1.47 -8.00
C ASP A 54 -1.58 0.73 -7.74
N VAL A 55 -0.43 1.36 -8.03
CA VAL A 55 0.89 0.79 -7.76
C VAL A 55 1.18 0.75 -6.25
N PHE A 56 0.74 1.75 -5.49
CA PHE A 56 0.88 1.73 -4.03
C PHE A 56 0.10 0.59 -3.39
N LEU A 57 -1.15 0.35 -3.81
CA LEU A 57 -1.95 -0.76 -3.31
C LEU A 57 -1.31 -2.12 -3.65
N ALA A 58 -0.76 -2.27 -4.86
CA ALA A 58 0.00 -3.46 -5.24
C ALA A 58 1.27 -3.65 -4.37
N ALA A 59 2.01 -2.57 -4.13
CA ALA A 59 3.18 -2.60 -3.25
C ALA A 59 2.80 -2.93 -1.79
N LEU A 60 1.65 -2.43 -1.32
CA LEU A 60 1.12 -2.69 0.00
C LEU A 60 0.74 -4.16 0.16
N ALA A 61 0.01 -4.72 -0.80
CA ALA A 61 -0.37 -6.14 -0.80
C ALA A 61 0.86 -7.05 -0.75
N GLU A 62 1.88 -6.78 -1.58
CA GLU A 62 3.13 -7.52 -1.53
C GLU A 62 3.84 -7.37 -0.19
N HIS A 63 3.92 -6.15 0.36
CA HIS A 63 4.59 -5.89 1.63
C HIS A 63 3.93 -6.66 2.79
N LEU A 64 2.60 -6.63 2.86
CA LEU A 64 1.82 -7.32 3.90
C LEU A 64 1.90 -8.83 3.74
N ALA A 65 1.70 -9.37 2.53
CA ALA A 65 1.84 -10.80 2.27
C ALA A 65 3.24 -11.30 2.64
N ALA A 66 4.29 -10.57 2.27
CA ALA A 66 5.67 -10.93 2.61
C ALA A 66 5.94 -10.88 4.12
N ARG A 67 5.32 -9.93 4.84
CA ARG A 67 5.41 -9.81 6.31
C ARG A 67 4.79 -11.04 7.00
N ASP A 68 3.71 -11.58 6.46
CA ASP A 68 3.06 -12.81 6.96
C ASP A 68 3.72 -14.10 6.41
N GLY A 69 4.82 -13.99 5.66
CA GLY A 69 5.57 -15.15 5.14
C GLY A 69 4.99 -15.77 3.86
N HIS A 70 4.06 -15.07 3.21
CA HIS A 70 3.40 -15.50 1.98
C HIS A 70 3.95 -14.78 0.75
N ARG A 71 3.68 -15.35 -0.43
CA ARG A 71 3.99 -14.70 -1.72
C ARG A 71 2.96 -13.60 -1.99
N ALA A 72 3.39 -12.54 -2.67
CA ALA A 72 2.50 -11.51 -3.20
C ALA A 72 1.38 -12.12 -4.06
N PRO A 73 0.17 -11.51 -4.06
CA PRO A 73 -0.87 -11.86 -5.03
C PRO A 73 -0.39 -11.64 -6.46
N SER A 74 -0.78 -12.52 -7.40
CA SER A 74 -0.34 -12.43 -8.80
C SER A 74 -0.72 -11.11 -9.47
N TRP A 75 -1.88 -10.55 -9.13
CA TRP A 75 -2.34 -9.25 -9.63
C TRP A 75 -1.44 -8.08 -9.22
N ALA A 76 -0.68 -8.23 -8.12
CA ALA A 76 0.20 -7.19 -7.58
C ALA A 76 1.61 -7.21 -8.21
N GLU A 77 2.02 -8.30 -8.88
CA GLU A 77 3.40 -8.47 -9.37
C GLU A 77 3.75 -7.52 -10.52
N GLU A 78 2.79 -7.13 -11.37
CA GLU A 78 3.07 -6.43 -12.64
C GLU A 78 3.01 -4.89 -12.57
N ARG A 79 2.62 -4.31 -11.42
CA ARG A 79 2.36 -2.86 -11.32
C ARG A 79 3.59 -2.11 -10.81
N SER A 80 4.14 -1.20 -11.63
CA SER A 80 5.26 -0.32 -11.27
C SER A 80 5.14 1.08 -11.89
N LEU A 81 5.70 2.09 -11.24
CA LEU A 81 5.74 3.46 -11.75
C LEU A 81 7.01 3.72 -12.57
N ARG A 82 6.87 4.49 -13.65
CA ARG A 82 8.00 4.99 -14.44
C ARG A 82 8.74 6.16 -13.80
N GLN A 83 8.03 6.92 -12.95
CA GLN A 83 8.56 8.07 -12.23
C GLN A 83 8.44 7.83 -10.73
N PHE A 84 9.44 8.27 -9.97
CA PHE A 84 9.41 8.11 -8.52
C PHE A 84 8.30 8.95 -7.90
N TRP A 85 7.46 8.30 -7.11
CA TRP A 85 6.39 8.96 -6.38
C TRP A 85 6.69 8.97 -4.88
N PHE A 86 6.64 10.18 -4.32
CA PHE A 86 6.79 10.46 -2.90
C PHE A 86 5.46 11.04 -2.43
N PRO A 87 4.63 10.25 -1.73
CA PRO A 87 3.34 10.75 -1.29
C PRO A 87 3.46 11.86 -0.24
N PHE A 88 4.53 11.81 0.56
CA PHE A 88 4.84 12.83 1.56
C PHE A 88 5.97 13.73 1.06
N ASN A 89 5.67 15.00 0.81
CA ASN A 89 6.58 15.93 0.14
C ASN A 89 7.53 16.68 1.11
N THR A 90 7.55 16.35 2.40
CA THR A 90 8.49 16.98 3.35
C THR A 90 9.91 16.47 3.12
N ARG A 91 10.92 17.32 3.35
CA ARG A 91 12.33 16.94 3.14
C ARG A 91 12.74 15.76 4.02
N ALA A 92 12.28 15.73 5.26
CA ALA A 92 12.53 14.64 6.19
C ALA A 92 11.90 13.32 5.72
N ALA A 93 10.61 13.33 5.36
CA ALA A 93 9.91 12.13 4.88
C ALA A 93 10.54 11.56 3.60
N ARG A 94 11.01 12.40 2.68
CA ARG A 94 11.73 11.93 1.48
C ARG A 94 13.03 11.23 1.80
N VAL A 95 13.84 11.79 2.70
CA VAL A 95 15.12 11.18 3.10
C VAL A 95 14.85 9.85 3.79
N ASP A 96 13.88 9.82 4.72
CA ASP A 96 13.50 8.61 5.43
C ASP A 96 12.98 7.53 4.46
N ALA A 97 12.07 7.88 3.55
CA ALA A 97 11.55 6.97 2.54
C ALA A 97 12.65 6.43 1.60
N ILE A 98 13.64 7.23 1.22
CA ILE A 98 14.75 6.74 0.38
C ILE A 98 15.57 5.68 1.13
N VAL A 99 15.79 5.88 2.42
CA VAL A 99 16.65 5.02 3.25
C VAL A 99 15.90 3.77 3.73
N HIS A 100 14.63 3.91 4.12
CA HIS A 100 13.87 2.92 4.86
C HIS A 100 12.67 2.35 4.10
N ALA A 101 12.35 2.81 2.88
CA ALA A 101 11.19 2.30 2.14
C ALA A 101 11.25 0.77 2.01
N PRO A 102 10.12 0.07 2.27
CA PRO A 102 10.09 -1.37 2.13
C PRO A 102 10.40 -1.77 0.68
N ALA A 103 11.06 -2.91 0.51
CA ALA A 103 11.55 -3.38 -0.79
C ALA A 103 10.44 -3.47 -1.86
N ALA A 104 9.21 -3.83 -1.43
CA ALA A 104 8.03 -3.90 -2.28
C ALA A 104 7.65 -2.56 -2.93
N PHE A 105 7.75 -1.47 -2.17
CA PHE A 105 7.49 -0.11 -2.63
C PHE A 105 8.65 0.41 -3.47
N ARG A 106 9.88 0.25 -2.97
CA ARG A 106 11.09 0.75 -3.62
C ARG A 106 11.27 0.19 -5.03
N ARG A 107 11.02 -1.11 -5.25
CA ARG A 107 11.15 -1.72 -6.59
C ARG A 107 10.13 -1.15 -7.59
N ARG A 108 9.01 -0.61 -7.10
CA ARG A 108 7.89 -0.08 -7.90
C ARG A 108 7.94 1.44 -8.07
N GLY A 109 9.01 2.08 -7.60
CA GLY A 109 9.18 3.54 -7.68
C GLY A 109 8.32 4.31 -6.68
N VAL A 110 7.77 3.65 -5.66
CA VAL A 110 7.01 4.29 -4.57
C VAL A 110 7.93 4.42 -3.36
N PHE A 111 8.03 5.63 -2.82
CA PHE A 111 8.87 5.92 -1.67
C PHE A 111 8.01 6.43 -0.53
N VAL A 112 7.67 5.51 0.37
CA VAL A 112 6.95 5.76 1.62
C VAL A 112 7.80 5.24 2.78
N ALA A 113 7.88 6.01 3.85
CA ALA A 113 8.56 5.58 5.07
C ALA A 113 7.75 4.46 5.74
N PRO A 114 8.40 3.43 6.33
CA PRO A 114 7.70 2.34 7.00
C PRO A 114 6.86 2.85 8.17
N GLN A 115 7.32 3.93 8.82
CA GLN A 115 6.60 4.64 9.87
C GLN A 115 5.17 4.97 9.42
N GLU A 116 4.98 5.52 8.21
CA GLU A 116 3.67 5.89 7.64
C GLU A 116 2.76 4.68 7.37
N LEU A 117 3.33 3.47 7.28
CA LEU A 117 2.61 2.21 7.17
C LEU A 117 2.39 1.54 8.55
N GLU A 118 3.05 2.06 9.58
CA GLU A 118 2.97 1.57 10.96
C GLU A 118 2.16 2.49 11.88
N VAL A 119 1.88 3.75 11.46
CA VAL A 119 1.10 4.73 12.23
C VAL A 119 -0.36 4.30 12.31
N ALA A 120 -0.59 3.47 13.31
CA ALA A 120 -1.76 3.46 14.15
C ALA A 120 -1.39 2.95 15.55
#